data_AF-A0A2Z6TPF5-F1
#
_entry.id   AF-A0A2Z6TPF5-F1
#
_cell.length_a   1.000
_cell.length_b   1.000
_cell.length_c   1.000
_cell.angle_alpha   90.00
_cell.angle_beta   90.00
_cell.angle_gamma   90.00
#
_symmetry.space_group_name_H-M   'P 1'
#
loop_
_entity.id
_entity.type
_entity.pdbx_description
1 polymer ?
#
loop_
_entity_poly.entity_id
_entity_poly.type
_entity_poly.pdbx_seq_one_letter_code
_entity_poly.pdbx_strand_id
1 'polypeptide(L)'
;MSFNYFRNLYFLYPIMEDRITTSEVKKSNYVIIKNVKNRPEQRKIIDIWHDDGFKGYKVKIFYNHDCLPVKVQLIDRETNKWKTIAKYSYPHITAKEYEKNWKEYVKEIREGDFVD
;
A
#
# COMPACT_ATOMS: atom_id res chain seq x y z
N MET A 1 1.71 -20.53 0.16
CA MET A 1 2.56 -19.51 -0.52
C MET A 1 1.80 -18.24 -0.93
N SER A 2 0.56 -18.03 -0.49
CA SER A 2 -0.32 -16.97 -1.00
C SER A 2 -0.19 -15.63 -0.29
N PHE A 3 -0.18 -15.58 1.05
CA PHE A 3 -0.26 -14.31 1.80
C PHE A 3 0.91 -13.36 1.54
N ASN A 4 2.16 -13.84 1.62
CA ASN A 4 3.34 -12.98 1.39
C ASN A 4 3.42 -12.47 -0.06
N TYR A 5 2.92 -13.26 -1.01
CA TYR A 5 2.83 -12.83 -2.42
C TYR A 5 1.82 -11.68 -2.55
N PHE A 6 0.59 -11.84 -2.05
CA PHE A 6 -0.42 -10.78 -2.08
C PHE A 6 0.02 -9.50 -1.33
N ARG A 7 0.59 -9.67 -0.14
CA ARG A 7 1.13 -8.57 0.68
C ARG A 7 2.18 -7.75 -0.05
N ASN A 8 3.07 -8.41 -0.78
CA ASN A 8 4.18 -7.73 -1.42
C ASN A 8 3.81 -7.12 -2.77
N LEU A 9 3.01 -7.81 -3.58
CA LEU A 9 2.68 -7.41 -4.95
C LEU A 9 1.43 -6.54 -5.08
N TYR A 10 0.35 -6.85 -4.35
CA TYR A 10 -0.91 -6.11 -4.45
C TYR A 10 -0.98 -4.99 -3.41
N PHE A 11 -0.53 -5.28 -2.19
CA PHE A 11 -0.53 -4.28 -1.13
C PHE A 11 0.73 -3.41 -1.11
N LEU A 12 1.70 -3.64 -2.00
CA LEU A 12 2.92 -2.85 -2.16
C LEU A 12 3.64 -2.57 -0.83
N TYR A 13 3.51 -3.50 0.11
CA TYR A 13 3.94 -3.28 1.48
C TYR A 13 5.45 -3.00 1.56
N PRO A 14 6.35 -3.73 0.87
CA PRO A 14 7.79 -3.43 0.88
C PRO A 14 8.15 -2.05 0.29
N ILE A 15 7.27 -1.45 -0.51
CA ILE A 15 7.45 -0.11 -1.08
C ILE A 15 6.99 0.96 -0.11
N MET A 16 5.99 0.66 0.74
CA MET A 16 5.43 1.60 1.71
C MET A 16 6.08 1.49 3.09
N GLU A 17 6.61 0.31 3.45
CA GLU A 17 7.29 -0.03 4.70
C GLU A 17 8.68 0.62 4.79
N ASP A 18 8.67 1.95 4.79
CA ASP A 18 9.83 2.77 5.08
C ASP A 18 9.63 3.44 6.44
N ARG A 19 10.73 3.86 7.09
CA ARG A 19 10.74 4.58 8.37
C ARG A 19 10.24 6.03 8.25
N ILE A 20 9.32 6.29 7.32
CA ILE A 20 8.70 7.60 7.11
C ILE A 20 7.88 7.92 8.35
N THR A 21 8.25 8.99 9.03
CA THR A 21 7.55 9.47 10.20
C THR A 21 6.31 10.29 9.82
N THR A 22 5.32 10.34 10.70
CA THR A 22 4.13 11.18 10.54
C THR A 22 4.48 12.67 10.37
N SER A 23 5.56 13.12 11.01
CA SER A 23 6.12 14.46 10.85
C SER A 23 6.57 14.72 9.41
N GLU A 24 7.29 13.77 8.79
CA GLU A 24 7.72 13.89 7.39
C GLU A 24 6.53 13.91 6.42
N VAL A 25 5.50 13.09 6.67
CA VAL A 25 4.27 13.10 5.88
C VAL A 25 3.60 14.47 5.93
N LYS A 26 3.43 15.03 7.13
CA LYS A 26 2.79 16.34 7.32
C LYS A 26 3.61 17.47 6.70
N LYS A 27 4.93 17.48 6.89
CA LYS A 27 5.84 18.46 6.27
C LYS A 27 5.83 18.42 4.74
N SER A 28 5.58 17.24 4.16
CA SER A 28 5.52 17.04 2.71
C SER A 28 4.12 17.30 2.14
N ASN A 29 3.22 17.92 2.90
CA ASN A 29 1.81 18.13 2.52
C ASN A 29 1.14 16.81 2.07
N TYR A 30 1.38 15.74 2.83
CA TYR A 30 0.80 14.41 2.61
C TYR A 30 1.19 13.74 1.27
N VAL A 31 2.25 14.20 0.61
CA VAL A 31 2.75 13.60 -0.64
C VAL A 31 4.25 13.37 -0.55
N ILE A 32 4.69 12.11 -0.68
CA ILE A 32 6.11 11.74 -0.63
C ILE A 32 6.52 11.13 -1.96
N ILE A 33 7.65 11.60 -2.51
CA ILE A 33 8.31 11.01 -3.67
C ILE A 33 9.63 10.42 -3.21
N LYS A 34 9.86 9.14 -3.47
CA LYS A 34 11.07 8.44 -3.01
C LYS A 34 11.59 7.42 -4.00
N ASN A 35 12.86 7.04 -3.84
CA ASN A 35 13.50 5.98 -4.61
C ASN A 35 13.38 4.64 -3.88
N VAL A 36 13.08 3.56 -4.61
CA VAL A 36 12.78 2.23 -4.01
C VAL A 36 13.78 1.14 -4.39
N LYS A 37 15.00 1.47 -4.79
CA LYS A 37 16.01 0.49 -5.25
C LYS A 37 16.92 -0.08 -4.15
N ASN A 38 16.56 0.13 -2.89
CA ASN A 38 17.47 -0.02 -1.76
C ASN A 38 17.47 -1.43 -1.15
N ARG A 39 16.42 -2.23 -1.38
CA ARG A 39 16.28 -3.59 -0.82
C ARG A 39 15.99 -4.63 -1.90
N PRO A 40 16.44 -5.90 -1.74
CA PRO A 40 16.19 -6.97 -2.70
C PRO A 40 14.70 -7.19 -3.02
N GLU A 41 13.83 -7.10 -2.01
CA GLU A 41 12.38 -7.27 -2.20
C GLU A 41 11.75 -6.15 -3.01
N GLN A 42 12.21 -4.90 -2.81
CA GLN A 42 11.76 -3.75 -3.59
C GLN A 42 12.24 -3.82 -5.04
N ARG A 43 13.44 -4.37 -5.29
CA ARG A 43 13.94 -4.60 -6.66
C ARG A 43 13.05 -5.55 -7.44
N LYS A 44 12.69 -6.70 -6.84
CA LYS A 44 11.77 -7.66 -7.48
C LYS A 44 10.42 -7.02 -7.87
N ILE A 45 9.86 -6.19 -6.99
CA ILE A 45 8.59 -5.49 -7.27
C ILE A 45 8.78 -4.47 -8.40
N ILE A 46 9.91 -3.74 -8.41
CA ILE A 46 10.23 -2.80 -9.47
C ILE A 46 10.40 -3.49 -10.82
N ASP A 47 11.08 -4.64 -10.86
CA ASP A 47 11.32 -5.36 -12.11
C ASP A 47 9.98 -5.76 -12.75
N ILE A 48 9.02 -6.23 -11.94
CA ILE A 48 7.64 -6.51 -12.38
C ILE A 48 6.98 -5.25 -12.94
N TRP A 49 7.14 -4.10 -12.28
CA TRP A 49 6.61 -2.84 -12.80
C TRP A 49 7.28 -2.35 -14.08
N HIS A 50 8.55 -2.63 -14.29
CA HIS A 50 9.22 -2.33 -15.54
C HIS A 50 8.65 -3.17 -16.69
N ASP A 51 8.33 -4.43 -16.42
CA ASP A 51 7.62 -5.31 -17.36
C ASP A 51 6.19 -4.81 -17.64
N ASP A 52 5.51 -4.23 -16.64
CA ASP A 52 4.17 -3.61 -16.78
C ASP A 52 4.19 -2.21 -17.44
N GLY A 53 5.33 -1.78 -18.00
CA GLY A 53 5.44 -0.53 -18.76
C GLY A 53 5.70 0.72 -17.90
N PHE A 54 6.13 0.58 -16.65
CA PHE A 54 6.60 1.69 -15.83
C PHE A 54 8.11 1.90 -15.97
N LYS A 55 8.61 3.09 -15.66
CA LYS A 55 10.04 3.40 -15.71
C LYS A 55 10.59 4.02 -14.43
N GLY A 56 11.88 3.79 -14.24
CA GLY A 56 12.65 4.37 -13.16
C GLY A 56 12.37 3.70 -11.82
N TYR A 57 12.98 4.24 -10.77
CA TYR A 57 12.89 3.70 -9.41
C TYR A 57 12.16 4.65 -8.45
N LYS A 58 11.37 5.59 -9.00
CA LYS A 58 10.66 6.61 -8.23
C LYS A 58 9.21 6.22 -8.04
N VAL A 59 8.76 6.28 -6.80
CA VAL A 59 7.36 6.13 -6.42
C VAL A 59 6.86 7.42 -5.80
N LYS A 60 5.61 7.77 -6.08
CA LYS A 60 4.89 8.88 -5.46
C LYS A 60 3.73 8.33 -4.64
N ILE A 61 3.76 8.58 -3.33
CA ILE A 61 2.78 8.08 -2.38
C ILE A 61 2.01 9.26 -1.81
N PHE A 62 0.68 9.16 -1.80
CA PHE A 62 -0.22 10.13 -1.19
C PHE A 62 -0.77 9.54 0.09
N TYR A 63 -0.89 10.36 1.12
CA TYR A 63 -1.36 9.98 2.45
C TYR A 63 -2.66 10.72 2.79
N ASN A 64 -3.49 10.14 3.66
CA ASN A 64 -4.60 10.85 4.28
C ASN A 64 -4.14 11.65 5.51
N HIS A 65 -5.06 12.36 6.17
CA HIS A 65 -4.75 13.14 7.38
C HIS A 65 -4.26 12.28 8.56
N ASP A 66 -4.64 11.01 8.60
CA ASP A 66 -4.15 10.01 9.57
C ASP A 66 -2.75 9.47 9.22
N CYS A 67 -2.10 10.03 8.18
CA CYS A 67 -0.80 9.61 7.67
C CYS A 67 -0.76 8.16 7.16
N LEU A 68 -1.90 7.63 6.70
CA LEU A 68 -2.02 6.34 6.04
C LEU A 68 -1.95 6.50 4.52
N PRO A 69 -1.23 5.64 3.78
CA PRO A 69 -1.05 5.78 2.34
C PRO A 69 -2.33 5.42 1.57
N VAL A 70 -2.90 6.35 0.81
CA VAL A 70 -4.18 6.17 0.09
C VAL A 70 -4.03 5.99 -1.41
N LYS A 71 -2.89 6.37 -1.99
CA LYS A 71 -2.68 6.28 -3.44
C LYS A 71 -1.19 6.18 -3.77
N VAL A 72 -0.85 5.31 -4.71
CA VAL A 72 0.53 5.11 -5.19
C VAL A 72 0.58 5.35 -6.70
N GLN A 73 1.56 6.14 -7.13
CA GLN A 73 1.81 6.43 -8.54
C GLN A 73 3.25 6.10 -8.94
N LEU A 74 3.40 5.63 -10.17
CA LEU A 74 4.66 5.39 -10.85
C LEU A 74 4.75 6.22 -12.13
N ILE A 75 5.94 6.34 -12.70
CA ILE A 75 6.13 7.03 -13.98
C ILE A 75 5.92 6.02 -15.10
N ASP A 76 4.98 6.31 -15.98
CA ASP A 76 4.71 5.54 -17.19
C ASP A 76 5.86 5.69 -18.20
N ARG A 77 6.31 4.57 -18.79
CA ARG A 77 7.51 4.53 -19.63
C ARG A 77 7.33 5.36 -20.90
N GLU A 78 6.19 5.20 -21.56
CA GLU A 78 5.87 5.82 -22.85
C GLU A 78 5.56 7.30 -22.70
N THR A 79 4.67 7.64 -21.78
CA THR A 79 4.16 9.02 -21.64
C THR A 79 5.01 9.89 -20.73
N ASN A 80 5.90 9.31 -19.92
CA ASN A 80 6.68 10.01 -18.88
C ASN A 80 5.82 10.71 -17.82
N LYS A 81 4.54 10.33 -17.68
CA LYS A 81 3.59 10.92 -16.73
C LYS A 81 3.39 10.02 -15.52
N TRP A 82 2.97 10.61 -14.40
CA TRP A 82 2.57 9.86 -13.22
C TRP A 82 1.25 9.13 -13.46
N LYS A 83 1.25 7.81 -13.31
CA LYS A 83 0.10 6.92 -13.46
C LYS A 83 -0.16 6.20 -12.14
N THR A 84 -1.44 6.16 -11.73
CA THR A 84 -1.85 5.51 -10.48
C THR A 84 -1.88 4.01 -10.66
N ILE A 85 -1.22 3.28 -9.76
CA ILE A 85 -1.16 1.81 -9.79
C ILE A 85 -1.95 1.16 -8.65
N ALA A 86 -2.11 1.87 -7.53
CA ALA A 86 -2.85 1.37 -6.39
C ALA A 86 -3.59 2.52 -5.70
N LYS A 87 -4.77 2.20 -5.18
CA LYS A 87 -5.56 3.03 -4.29
C LYS A 87 -5.92 2.20 -3.07
N TYR A 88 -5.80 2.80 -1.90
CA TYR A 88 -6.19 2.18 -0.64
C TYR A 88 -7.32 2.98 -0.02
N SER A 89 -8.26 2.27 0.57
CA SER A 89 -9.29 2.85 1.41
C SER A 89 -9.16 2.24 2.79
N TYR A 90 -9.29 3.09 3.81
CA TYR A 90 -9.23 2.67 5.20
C TYR A 90 -10.62 2.88 5.78
N PRO A 91 -11.24 1.83 6.37
CA PRO A 91 -12.49 2.03 7.07
C PRO A 91 -12.23 3.00 8.23
N HIS A 92 -13.02 4.08 8.29
CA HIS A 92 -13.06 4.94 9.47
C HIS A 92 -13.88 4.25 10.56
N ILE A 93 -13.34 3.14 11.07
CA ILE A 93 -13.89 2.43 12.21
C ILE A 93 -13.08 2.78 13.44
N THR A 94 -13.77 3.04 14.54
CA THR A 94 -13.16 3.22 15.84
C THR A 94 -12.55 1.90 16.32
N ALA A 95 -11.60 1.95 17.26
CA ALA A 95 -11.02 0.75 17.86
C ALA A 95 -12.09 -0.18 18.47
N LYS A 96 -13.15 0.42 19.04
CA LYS A 96 -14.28 -0.31 19.62
C LYS A 96 -15.11 -1.04 18.55
N GLU A 97 -15.35 -0.39 17.42
CA GLU A 97 -16.03 -1.02 16.28
C GLU A 97 -15.18 -2.12 15.65
N TYR A 98 -13.88 -1.92 15.53
CA TYR A 98 -12.97 -2.97 15.06
C TYR A 98 -13.00 -4.20 15.96
N GLU A 99 -12.90 -4.01 17.28
CA GLU A 99 -12.90 -5.13 18.24
C GLU A 99 -14.25 -5.86 18.25
N LYS A 100 -15.35 -5.13 18.09
CA LYS A 100 -16.68 -5.73 17.93
C LYS A 100 -16.74 -6.58 16.66
N ASN A 101 -16.38 -6.01 15.50
CA ASN A 101 -16.40 -6.72 14.22
C ASN A 101 -15.47 -7.94 14.23
N TRP A 102 -14.29 -7.84 14.87
CA TRP A 102 -13.37 -8.97 15.03
C TRP A 102 -13.99 -10.10 15.87
N LYS A 103 -14.64 -9.77 16.99
CA LYS A 103 -15.31 -10.77 17.84
C LYS A 103 -16.47 -11.44 17.11
N GLU A 104 -17.26 -10.68 16.36
CA GLU A 104 -18.35 -11.21 15.52
C GLU A 104 -17.79 -12.15 14.45
N TYR A 105 -16.77 -11.72 13.71
CA TYR A 105 -16.11 -12.54 12.69
C TYR A 105 -15.52 -13.85 13.25
N VAL A 106 -14.82 -13.79 14.39
CA VAL A 106 -14.27 -14.99 15.04
C VAL A 106 -15.37 -15.94 15.51
N LYS A 107 -16.53 -15.39 15.92
CA LYS A 107 -17.69 -16.19 16.30
C LYS A 107 -18.31 -16.88 15.09
N GLU A 108 -18.54 -16.17 14.00
CA GLU A 108 -19.06 -16.71 12.73
C GLU A 108 -18.17 -17.85 12.19
N ILE A 109 -16.85 -17.66 12.18
CA ILE A 109 -15.89 -18.72 11.80
C ILE A 109 -16.02 -19.95 12.69
N ARG A 110 -16.18 -19.77 14.00
CA ARG A 110 -16.33 -20.90 14.95
C ARG A 110 -17.65 -21.63 14.77
N GLU A 111 -18.69 -20.91 14.35
CA GLU A 111 -20.02 -21.44 14.11
C GLU A 111 -20.14 -22.11 12.72
N GLY A 112 -19.15 -21.90 11.83
CA GLY A 112 -19.11 -22.50 10.50
C GLY A 112 -19.97 -21.76 9.46
N ASP A 113 -20.52 -20.60 9.84
CA ASP A 113 -21.30 -19.72 8.98
C ASP A 113 -20.34 -18.83 8.18
N PHE A 114 -19.99 -19.27 6.98
CA PHE A 114 -19.28 -18.45 6.00
C PHE A 114 -20.32 -17.86 5.05
N VAL A 115 -20.53 -16.55 5.10
CA VAL A 115 -21.29 -15.86 4.05
C VAL A 115 -20.37 -15.76 2.83
N ASP A 116 -20.77 -16.40 1.73
CA ASP A 116 -20.10 -16.35 0.41
C ASP A 116 -19.89 -14.92 -0.11
#